data_AF-A0A1F9FS81-F1
#
_entry.id   AF-A0A1F9FS81-F1
#
_cell.length_a   1.000
_cell.length_b   1.000
_cell.length_c   1.000
_cell.angle_alpha   90.00
_cell.angle_beta   90.00
_cell.angle_gamma   90.00
#
_symmetry.space_group_name_H-M   'P 1'
#
loop_
_entity.id
_entity.type
_entity.pdbx_description
1 polymer ?
#
loop_
_entity_poly.entity_id
_entity_poly.type
_entity_poly.pdbx_seq_one_letter_code
_entity_poly.pdbx_strand_id
1 'polypeptide(L)'
;MATVSSPTFTFSGKFIIDTGAYMTVIRTSRIDSIGYSARDMTKPFKTESVIGKEFGYCLKVGKFEVFGKIFEDFEVAALDLPDRYNIDGLIGMNLLNQFNWCMHPQKSVISIHHDPFIGG
;
A
#
# COMPACT_ATOMS: atom_id res chain seq x y z
N MET A 1 0.21 -10.96 2.80
CA MET A 1 -0.83 -10.22 3.56
C MET A 1 -0.18 -8.97 4.12
N ALA A 2 -0.88 -7.84 4.13
CA ALA A 2 -0.48 -6.64 4.85
C ALA A 2 -1.55 -6.30 5.89
N THR A 3 -1.15 -5.64 6.96
CA THR A 3 -2.04 -5.17 8.03
C THR A 3 -1.99 -3.66 8.09
N VAL A 4 -3.15 -3.02 8.15
CA VAL A 4 -3.29 -1.57 8.16
C VAL A 4 -4.15 -1.17 9.35
N SER A 5 -3.72 -0.17 10.09
CA SER A 5 -4.36 0.27 11.32
C SER A 5 -4.58 1.78 11.34
N SER A 6 -5.73 2.18 11.86
CA SER A 6 -5.91 3.47 12.54
C SER A 6 -5.56 3.32 14.03
N PRO A 7 -5.62 4.38 14.84
CA PRO A 7 -5.45 4.26 16.29
C PRO A 7 -6.41 3.28 16.97
N THR A 8 -7.60 3.07 16.39
CA THR A 8 -8.69 2.30 17.03
C THR A 8 -8.99 0.99 16.32
N PHE A 9 -8.84 0.94 14.99
CA PHE A 9 -9.29 -0.17 14.17
C PHE A 9 -8.17 -0.70 13.29
N THR A 10 -8.26 -1.97 12.90
CA THR A 10 -7.26 -2.64 12.07
C THR A 10 -7.94 -3.56 11.08
N PHE A 11 -7.35 -3.67 9.89
CA PHE A 11 -7.70 -4.72 8.93
C PHE A 11 -6.44 -5.39 8.39
N SER A 12 -6.55 -6.68 8.05
CA SER A 12 -5.56 -7.38 7.23
C SER A 12 -6.15 -7.66 5.86
N GLY A 13 -5.33 -7.51 4.82
CA GLY A 13 -5.79 -7.59 3.44
C GLY A 13 -4.81 -8.22 2.46
N LYS A 14 -5.35 -8.57 1.29
CA LYS A 14 -4.61 -9.04 0.12
C LYS A 14 -4.16 -7.84 -0.71
N PHE A 15 -2.86 -7.72 -0.87
CA PHE A 15 -2.23 -6.68 -1.67
C PHE A 15 -1.41 -7.31 -2.78
N ILE A 16 -1.46 -6.70 -3.97
CA ILE A 16 -0.60 -7.06 -5.10
C ILE A 16 0.61 -6.14 -5.10
N ILE A 17 1.81 -6.69 -5.28
CA ILE A 17 3.00 -5.89 -5.59
C ILE A 17 2.84 -5.35 -7.00
N ASP A 18 2.80 -4.02 -7.13
CA ASP A 18 2.63 -3.32 -8.39
C ASP A 18 3.74 -2.29 -8.57
N THR A 19 4.75 -2.67 -9.36
CA THR A 19 5.89 -1.80 -9.68
C THR A 19 5.51 -0.65 -10.61
N GLY A 20 4.35 -0.70 -11.25
CA GLY A 20 3.79 0.39 -12.05
C GLY A 20 3.05 1.43 -11.21
N ALA A 21 2.67 1.09 -9.96
CA ALA A 21 2.02 2.01 -9.06
C ALA A 21 3.05 2.88 -8.32
N TYR A 22 2.99 4.21 -8.54
CA TYR A 22 3.82 5.16 -7.81
C TYR A 22 3.51 5.17 -6.30
N MET A 23 2.22 5.06 -5.94
CA MET A 23 1.72 5.03 -4.56
C MET A 23 1.15 3.66 -4.19
N THR A 24 1.29 3.29 -2.93
CA THR A 24 0.55 2.19 -2.30
C THR A 24 -0.92 2.58 -2.20
N VAL A 25 -1.77 1.74 -2.75
CA VAL A 25 -3.21 1.95 -2.87
C VAL A 25 -3.95 1.07 -1.89
N ILE A 26 -4.97 1.63 -1.24
CA ILE A 26 -5.95 0.88 -0.45
C ILE A 26 -7.34 1.20 -1.00
N ARG A 27 -8.16 0.15 -1.17
CA ARG A 27 -9.57 0.31 -1.55
C ARG A 27 -10.30 1.19 -0.52
N THR A 28 -11.06 2.17 -1.00
CA THR A 28 -11.80 3.13 -0.15
C THR A 28 -12.60 2.46 0.95
N SER A 29 -13.36 1.40 0.63
CA SER A 29 -14.15 0.68 1.64
C SER A 29 -13.34 0.07 2.78
N ARG A 30 -12.05 -0.24 2.56
CA ARG A 30 -11.14 -0.73 3.61
C ARG A 30 -10.59 0.41 4.46
N ILE A 31 -10.31 1.57 3.85
CA ILE A 31 -10.02 2.82 4.57
C ILE A 31 -11.19 3.20 5.48
N ASP A 32 -12.41 3.19 4.95
CA ASP A 32 -13.63 3.50 5.72
C ASP A 32 -13.81 2.53 6.89
N SER A 33 -13.51 1.24 6.69
CA SER A 33 -13.65 0.22 7.73
C SER A 33 -12.73 0.40 8.93
N ILE A 34 -11.67 1.21 8.80
CA ILE A 34 -10.77 1.56 9.91
C ILE A 34 -10.98 3.00 10.43
N GLY A 35 -12.06 3.67 10.01
CA GLY A 35 -12.49 4.96 10.55
C GLY A 35 -11.86 6.18 9.90
N TYR A 36 -11.11 6.01 8.81
CA TYR A 36 -10.65 7.12 7.97
C TYR A 36 -11.66 7.39 6.85
N SER A 37 -11.60 8.58 6.25
CA SER A 37 -12.46 8.98 5.15
C SER A 37 -11.80 10.06 4.30
N ALA A 38 -12.49 10.55 3.27
CA ALA A 38 -12.05 11.72 2.51
C ALA A 38 -11.86 13.00 3.37
N ARG A 39 -12.42 13.07 4.58
CA ARG A 39 -12.21 14.21 5.49
C ARG A 39 -10.79 14.24 6.05
N ASP A 40 -10.12 13.09 6.08
CA ASP A 40 -8.76 12.93 6.57
C ASP A 40 -7.73 13.08 5.44
N MET A 41 -8.17 13.54 4.26
CA MET A 41 -7.30 13.65 3.10
C MET A 41 -6.16 14.65 3.34
N THR A 42 -4.97 14.28 2.90
CA THR A 42 -3.81 15.19 2.83
C THR A 42 -3.76 15.92 1.50
N LYS A 43 -4.15 15.26 0.40
CA LYS A 43 -4.21 15.84 -0.95
C LYS A 43 -5.12 15.02 -1.86
N PRO A 44 -5.73 15.64 -2.90
CA PRO A 44 -6.36 14.90 -3.98
C PRO A 44 -5.37 13.96 -4.66
N PHE A 45 -5.84 12.78 -5.06
CA PHE A 45 -5.05 11.81 -5.81
C PHE A 45 -5.68 11.55 -7.17
N LYS A 46 -4.86 11.53 -8.20
CA LYS A 46 -5.27 11.20 -9.57
C LYS A 46 -4.20 10.31 -10.17
N THR A 47 -4.63 9.24 -10.81
CA THR A 47 -3.74 8.33 -11.53
C THR A 47 -4.33 7.98 -12.90
N GLU A 48 -3.45 7.66 -13.83
CA GLU A 48 -3.81 7.06 -15.11
C GLU A 48 -3.43 5.58 -15.05
N SER A 49 -4.42 4.70 -15.20
CA SER A 49 -4.22 3.26 -15.21
C SER A 49 -4.73 2.66 -16.53
N VAL A 50 -4.61 1.35 -16.66
CA VAL A 50 -5.05 0.59 -17.85
C VAL A 50 -6.56 0.75 -18.11
N ILE A 51 -7.34 1.12 -17.10
CA ILE A 51 -8.79 1.34 -17.22
C ILE A 51 -9.18 2.81 -17.39
N GLY A 52 -8.21 3.73 -17.44
CA GLY A 52 -8.42 5.15 -17.65
C GLY A 52 -7.98 6.01 -16.46
N LYS A 53 -8.63 7.17 -16.32
CA LYS A 53 -8.35 8.11 -15.22
C LYS A 53 -9.12 7.71 -13.98
N GLU A 54 -8.41 7.48 -12.89
CA GLU A 54 -8.97 7.17 -11.58
C GLU A 54 -8.73 8.35 -10.63
N PHE A 55 -9.71 8.61 -9.77
CA PHE A 55 -9.70 9.70 -8.82
C PHE A 55 -9.87 9.15 -7.41
N GLY A 56 -9.15 9.73 -6.47
CA GLY A 56 -9.17 9.36 -5.08
C GLY A 56 -8.52 10.45 -4.23
N TYR A 57 -7.99 10.05 -3.08
CA TYR A 57 -7.31 10.97 -2.18
C TYR A 57 -6.15 10.27 -1.48
N CYS A 58 -5.12 11.02 -1.12
CA CYS A 58 -4.08 10.54 -0.22
C CYS A 58 -4.47 10.83 1.23
N LEU A 59 -4.05 9.95 2.13
CA LEU A 59 -4.17 10.12 3.58
C LEU A 59 -3.02 9.40 4.28
N LYS A 60 -2.81 9.67 5.57
CA LYS A 60 -1.87 8.93 6.41
C LYS A 60 -2.60 7.92 7.29
N VAL A 61 -2.23 6.65 7.18
CA VAL A 61 -2.70 5.60 8.11
C VAL A 61 -1.76 5.53 9.30
N GLY A 62 -2.30 5.26 10.49
CA GLY A 62 -1.50 5.20 11.72
C GLY A 62 -0.41 4.13 11.66
N LYS A 63 -0.74 2.93 11.14
CA LYS A 63 0.23 1.85 10.92
C LYS A 63 -0.01 1.13 9.60
N PHE A 64 1.06 0.83 8.87
CA PHE A 64 1.08 -0.12 7.76
C PHE A 64 2.17 -1.16 8.02
N GLU A 65 1.80 -2.43 8.05
CA GLU A 65 2.70 -3.54 8.36
C GLU A 65 2.72 -4.54 7.22
N VAL A 66 3.90 -4.78 6.65
CA VAL A 66 4.10 -5.69 5.54
C VAL A 66 5.55 -6.17 5.49
N PHE A 67 5.75 -7.41 5.04
CA PHE A 67 7.08 -8.03 4.91
C PHE A 67 7.95 -7.96 6.18
N GLY A 68 7.32 -8.02 7.36
CA GLY A 68 8.02 -7.95 8.65
C GLY A 68 8.50 -6.55 9.04
N LYS A 69 8.12 -5.50 8.31
CA LYS A 69 8.41 -4.10 8.64
C LYS A 69 7.14 -3.34 8.97
N ILE A 70 7.24 -2.44 9.94
CA ILE A 70 6.18 -1.53 10.36
C ILE A 70 6.51 -0.13 9.87
N PHE A 71 5.52 0.55 9.31
CA PHE A 71 5.55 1.95 8.92
C PHE A 71 4.49 2.71 9.71
N GLU A 72 4.90 3.74 10.44
CA GLU A 72 4.00 4.64 11.16
C GLU A 72 3.70 5.88 10.31
N ASP A 73 2.51 6.45 10.47
CA ASP A 73 2.05 7.65 9.76
C ASP A 73 2.28 7.59 8.22
N PHE A 74 2.03 6.41 7.65
CA PHE A 74 2.39 6.08 6.27
C PHE A 74 1.38 6.65 5.27
N GLU A 75 1.85 7.37 4.25
CA GLU A 75 0.99 7.93 3.20
C GLU A 75 0.57 6.86 2.20
N VAL A 76 -0.75 6.72 2.01
CA VAL A 76 -1.37 5.82 1.04
C VAL A 76 -2.35 6.59 0.17
N ALA A 77 -2.70 6.04 -0.99
CA ALA A 77 -3.81 6.51 -1.81
C ALA A 77 -5.06 5.65 -1.55
N ALA A 78 -6.19 6.31 -1.30
CA ALA A 78 -7.51 5.70 -1.23
C ALA A 78 -8.24 5.90 -2.57
N LEU A 79 -8.60 4.81 -3.23
CA LEU A 79 -9.37 4.82 -4.47
C LEU A 79 -10.14 3.51 -4.63
N ASP A 80 -11.23 3.56 -5.37
CA ASP A 80 -12.03 2.37 -5.66
C ASP A 80 -11.30 1.49 -6.67
N LEU A 81 -11.21 0.20 -6.36
CA LEU A 81 -10.61 -0.80 -7.24
C LEU A 81 -11.74 -1.64 -7.86
N PRO A 82 -11.65 -2.07 -9.12
CA PRO A 82 -12.66 -2.95 -9.71
C PRO A 82 -12.85 -4.23 -8.88
N ASP A 83 -14.10 -4.57 -8.54
CA ASP A 83 -14.43 -5.71 -7.65
C ASP A 83 -13.94 -7.05 -8.18
N ARG A 84 -13.83 -7.18 -9.50
CA ARG A 84 -13.33 -8.38 -10.18
C ARG A 84 -11.95 -8.85 -9.73
N TYR A 85 -11.13 -7.96 -9.16
CA TYR A 85 -9.77 -8.30 -8.75
C TYR A 85 -9.68 -8.98 -7.38
N ASN A 86 -10.71 -8.90 -6.53
CA ASN A 86 -10.73 -9.50 -5.18
C ASN A 86 -9.46 -9.19 -4.34
N ILE A 87 -9.03 -7.92 -4.38
CA ILE A 87 -7.89 -7.39 -3.62
C ILE A 87 -8.31 -6.17 -2.80
N ASP A 88 -7.59 -5.95 -1.70
CA ASP A 88 -7.76 -4.82 -0.81
C ASP A 88 -6.89 -3.62 -1.23
N GLY A 89 -5.87 -3.85 -2.06
CA GLY A 89 -4.96 -2.78 -2.46
C GLY A 89 -3.77 -3.22 -3.30
N LEU A 90 -2.91 -2.25 -3.58
CA LEU A 90 -1.66 -2.40 -4.31
C LEU A 90 -0.51 -1.91 -3.42
N ILE A 91 0.59 -2.66 -3.39
CA ILE A 91 1.86 -2.21 -2.83
C ILE A 91 2.64 -1.53 -3.95
N GLY A 92 2.74 -0.21 -3.86
CA GLY A 92 3.42 0.62 -4.85
C GLY A 92 4.85 0.95 -4.48
N MET A 93 5.50 1.70 -5.36
CA MET A 93 6.91 2.04 -5.27
C MET A 93 7.25 2.92 -4.05
N ASN A 94 6.31 3.73 -3.54
CA ASN A 94 6.52 4.50 -2.29
C ASN A 94 6.86 3.60 -1.08
N LEU A 95 6.31 2.38 -1.04
CA LEU A 95 6.60 1.37 -0.02
C LEU A 95 7.76 0.47 -0.44
N LEU A 96 7.77 -0.02 -1.68
CA LEU A 96 8.82 -0.93 -2.16
C LEU A 96 10.22 -0.31 -2.09
N ASN A 97 10.35 0.99 -2.36
CA ASN A 97 11.62 1.71 -2.25
C ASN A 97 12.16 1.81 -0.81
N GLN A 98 11.39 1.38 0.20
CA GLN A 98 11.83 1.31 1.60
C GLN A 98 12.51 -0.02 1.95
N PHE A 99 12.69 -0.89 0.96
CA PHE A 99 13.34 -2.19 1.06
C PHE A 99 14.47 -2.27 0.03
N ASN A 100 15.51 -3.02 0.37
CA ASN A 100 16.37 -3.63 -0.64
C ASN A 100 15.64 -4.89 -1.12
N TRP A 101 15.11 -4.89 -2.35
CA TRP A 101 14.25 -5.96 -2.83
C TRP A 101 14.52 -6.33 -4.28
N CYS A 102 14.13 -7.55 -4.66
CA CYS A 102 14.24 -8.05 -6.03
C CYS A 102 13.04 -8.94 -6.39
N MET A 103 12.65 -8.91 -7.66
CA MET A 103 11.72 -9.86 -8.27
C MET A 103 12.45 -10.66 -9.34
N HIS A 104 12.34 -11.99 -9.25
CA HIS A 104 12.89 -12.94 -10.21
C HIS A 104 11.75 -13.77 -10.84
N PRO A 105 11.14 -13.30 -11.95
CA PRO A 105 9.94 -13.91 -12.52
C PRO A 105 10.12 -15.39 -12.90
N GLN A 106 11.26 -15.75 -13.48
CA GLN A 106 11.57 -17.12 -13.91
C GLN A 106 11.68 -18.10 -12.72
N LYS A 107 11.98 -17.59 -11.52
CA LYS A 107 12.02 -18.39 -10.29
C LYS A 107 10.73 -18.27 -9.47
N SER A 108 9.80 -17.40 -9.88
CA SER A 108 8.61 -17.03 -9.10
C SER A 108 8.96 -16.57 -7.68
N VAL A 109 10.07 -15.83 -7.54
CA VAL A 109 10.55 -15.33 -6.23
C VAL A 109 10.48 -13.82 -6.18
N ILE A 110 10.02 -13.33 -5.03
CA ILE A 110 10.25 -11.96 -4.57
C ILE A 110 11.06 -12.08 -3.28
N SER A 111 12.20 -11.39 -3.24
CA SER A 111 13.14 -11.43 -2.12
C SER A 111 13.30 -10.04 -1.54
N ILE A 112 13.31 -9.94 -0.22
CA ILE A 112 13.72 -8.75 0.53
C ILE A 112 15.04 -9.07 1.19
N HIS A 113 16.00 -8.19 0.98
CA HIS A 113 17.37 -8.33 1.40
C HIS A 113 17.53 -7.43 2.63
N HIS A 114 18.05 -8.01 3.70
CA HIS A 114 18.47 -7.22 4.85
C HIS A 114 19.93 -6.86 4.61
N ASP A 115 20.22 -5.56 4.55
CA ASP A 115 21.62 -5.14 4.56
C ASP A 115 22.25 -5.69 5.84
N PRO A 116 23.43 -6.32 5.76
CA PRO A 116 24.11 -6.78 6.96
C PRO A 116 24.33 -5.56 7.86
N PHE A 117 23.97 -5.69 9.14
CA PHE A 117 24.29 -4.71 10.17
C PHE A 117 25.82 -4.48 10.14
N ILE A 118 26.28 -3.38 9.55
CA ILE A 118 27.65 -2.92 9.73
C ILE A 118 27.62 -2.14 11.05
N GLY A 119 27.78 -2.88 12.15
CA GLY A 119 28.03 -2.28 13.46
C GLY A 119 29.33 -1.48 13.38
N GLY A 120 29.23 -0.18 13.58
CA GLY A 120 30.36 0.70 13.90
C GLY A 120 30.68 0.67 15.39
#